data_AF-A0A497MM15-F1
#
_entry.id   AF-A0A497MM15-F1
#
_cell.length_a   1.000
_cell.length_b   1.000
_cell.length_c   1.000
_cell.angle_alpha   90.00
_cell.angle_beta   90.00
_cell.angle_gamma   90.00
#
_symmetry.space_group_name_H-M   'P 1'
#
loop_
_entity.id
_entity.type
_entity.pdbx_description
1 polymer ?
#
loop_
_entity_poly.entity_id
_entity_poly.type
_entity_poly.pdbx_seq_one_letter_code
_entity_poly.pdbx_strand_id
1 'polypeptide(L)'
;GRPETELEVIAGKINMEDPRGVLHFVQSDPDGSYSKQINAVPVGFYSTGTGSTLTSIDELAKRGYFAVNTTDTALVPASKIYKLTKVILSQPHIEGFVFISPHSSQQLLLYARGMIKALKELYPETGGKPNIPMVFCFRGGWDKEAVELFKKHGIADSPLVKVLWRVTEAEAAEEFDKLYRRWKQNVK
;
A
#
# COMPACT_ATOMS: atom_id res chain seq x y z
N GLY A 1 7.02 21.82 -14.59
CA GLY A 1 6.70 20.79 -13.59
C GLY A 1 7.44 21.09 -12.32
N ARG A 2 6.97 20.61 -11.17
CA ARG A 2 7.77 20.67 -9.93
C ARG A 2 8.99 19.74 -10.03
N PRO A 3 10.07 19.98 -9.27
CA PRO A 3 11.17 19.02 -9.13
C PRO A 3 10.66 17.67 -8.61
N GLU A 4 11.32 16.58 -9.04
CA GLU A 4 11.08 15.24 -8.49
C GLU A 4 11.50 15.17 -7.02
N THR A 5 10.75 14.42 -6.21
CA THR A 5 11.15 14.13 -4.84
C THR A 5 12.21 13.02 -4.81
N GLU A 6 12.91 12.87 -3.67
CA GLU A 6 13.89 11.80 -3.51
C GLU A 6 13.29 10.41 -3.73
N LEU A 7 12.04 10.18 -3.27
CA LEU A 7 11.35 8.92 -3.45
C LEU A 7 10.95 8.67 -4.92
N GLU A 8 10.60 9.72 -5.66
CA GLU A 8 10.34 9.64 -7.11
C GLU A 8 11.62 9.27 -7.87
N VAL A 9 12.76 9.87 -7.52
CA VAL A 9 14.07 9.52 -8.09
C VAL A 9 14.43 8.07 -7.78
N ILE A 10 14.20 7.59 -6.56
CA ILE A 10 14.45 6.19 -6.17
C ILE A 10 13.52 5.24 -6.96
N ALA A 11 12.24 5.56 -7.09
CA ALA A 11 11.29 4.78 -7.88
C ALA A 11 11.68 4.72 -9.37
N GLY A 12 12.16 5.84 -9.93
CA GLY A 12 12.72 5.91 -11.28
C GLY A 12 13.92 4.97 -11.45
N LYS A 13 14.86 4.95 -10.49
CA LYS A 13 16.01 4.02 -10.50
C LYS A 13 15.57 2.55 -10.44
N ILE A 14 14.60 2.22 -9.58
CA ILE A 14 14.03 0.87 -9.50
C ILE A 14 13.51 0.42 -10.87
N ASN A 15 12.84 1.31 -11.61
CA ASN A 15 12.30 0.99 -12.91
C ASN A 15 13.38 0.86 -14.00
N MET A 16 14.44 1.67 -13.92
CA MET A 16 15.59 1.59 -14.84
C MET A 16 16.40 0.30 -14.65
N GLU A 17 16.61 -0.13 -13.41
CA GLU A 17 17.38 -1.35 -13.09
C GLU A 17 16.67 -2.65 -13.50
N ASP A 18 15.34 -2.65 -13.51
CA ASP A 18 14.52 -3.80 -13.92
C ASP A 18 13.38 -3.30 -14.81
N PRO A 19 13.51 -3.32 -16.15
CA PRO A 19 12.53 -2.73 -17.06
C PRO A 19 11.25 -3.58 -17.23
N ARG A 20 11.12 -4.72 -16.52
CA ARG A 20 9.94 -5.60 -16.64
C ARG A 20 8.73 -4.99 -15.96
N GLY A 21 7.61 -4.96 -16.69
CA GLY A 21 6.35 -4.38 -16.23
C GLY A 21 6.38 -2.86 -16.15
N VAL A 22 5.22 -2.28 -15.88
CA VAL A 22 5.02 -0.83 -15.75
C VAL A 22 5.05 -0.44 -14.29
N LEU A 23 5.69 0.69 -14.00
CA LEU A 23 5.75 1.30 -12.68
C LEU A 23 5.50 2.80 -12.81
N HIS A 24 4.48 3.28 -12.10
CA HIS A 24 4.23 4.68 -11.86
C HIS A 24 4.23 4.93 -10.35
N PHE A 25 5.01 5.91 -9.91
CA PHE A 25 5.03 6.39 -8.53
C PHE A 25 5.11 7.91 -8.58
N VAL A 26 4.17 8.59 -7.94
CA VAL A 26 4.17 10.05 -7.78
C VAL A 26 3.86 10.36 -6.33
N GLN A 27 4.68 11.22 -5.71
CA GLN A 27 4.50 11.67 -4.33
C GLN A 27 3.78 13.01 -4.30
N SER A 28 2.60 13.06 -3.68
CA SER A 28 1.74 14.25 -3.69
C SER A 28 2.02 15.20 -2.53
N ASP A 29 2.42 14.66 -1.37
CA ASP A 29 2.62 15.43 -0.14
C ASP A 29 3.90 14.97 0.56
N PRO A 30 5.08 15.40 0.11
CA PRO A 30 6.36 14.88 0.61
C PRO A 30 6.65 15.25 2.06
N ASP A 31 6.17 16.41 2.52
CA ASP A 31 6.42 16.94 3.87
C ASP A 31 5.21 16.83 4.81
N GLY A 32 4.07 16.33 4.32
CA GLY A 32 2.83 16.18 5.10
C GLY A 32 2.12 17.51 5.38
N SER A 33 2.57 18.60 4.76
CA SER A 33 1.98 19.93 4.98
C SER A 33 0.57 20.01 4.41
N TYR A 34 0.33 19.36 3.28
CA TYR A 34 -0.97 19.43 2.60
C TYR A 34 -2.04 18.64 3.35
N SER A 35 -1.76 17.39 3.73
CA SER A 35 -2.70 16.56 4.51
C SER A 35 -3.07 17.25 5.83
N LYS A 36 -2.09 17.89 6.48
CA LYS A 36 -2.30 18.70 7.68
C LYS A 36 -3.20 19.91 7.41
N GLN A 37 -2.99 20.63 6.30
CA GLN A 37 -3.79 21.80 5.92
C GLN A 37 -5.26 21.44 5.71
N ILE A 38 -5.54 20.29 5.09
CA ILE A 38 -6.92 19.83 4.83
C ILE A 38 -7.50 18.98 5.96
N ASN A 39 -6.78 18.85 7.08
CA ASN A 39 -7.16 18.03 8.24
C ASN A 39 -7.50 16.57 7.85
N ALA A 40 -6.69 15.98 6.97
CA ALA A 40 -6.81 14.59 6.53
C ALA A 40 -5.65 13.74 7.04
N VAL A 41 -5.94 12.48 7.33
CA VAL A 41 -4.96 11.51 7.81
C VAL A 41 -4.13 11.00 6.62
N PRO A 42 -2.80 11.20 6.62
CA PRO A 42 -1.93 10.76 5.52
C PRO A 42 -1.80 9.24 5.45
N VAL A 43 -1.97 8.66 4.26
CA VAL A 43 -1.86 7.21 4.02
C VAL A 43 -1.00 6.91 2.80
N GLY A 44 -0.12 5.91 2.92
CA GLY A 44 0.59 5.35 1.78
C GLY A 44 -0.35 4.48 0.94
N PHE A 45 -0.33 4.65 -0.38
CA PHE A 45 -1.27 3.95 -1.28
C PHE A 45 -0.55 3.16 -2.38
N TYR A 46 -1.01 1.93 -2.65
CA TYR A 46 -0.50 1.09 -3.73
C TYR A 46 -1.63 0.36 -4.46
N SER A 47 -1.73 0.50 -5.77
CA SER A 47 -2.65 -0.29 -6.61
C SER A 47 -1.96 -0.94 -7.81
N THR A 48 -2.75 -1.70 -8.59
CA THR A 48 -2.31 -2.37 -9.83
C THR A 48 -3.21 -2.05 -11.03
N GLY A 49 -3.78 -0.85 -11.03
CA GLY A 49 -4.45 -0.27 -12.21
C GLY A 49 -5.07 1.10 -11.91
N THR A 50 -4.93 2.03 -12.86
CA THR A 50 -5.39 3.42 -12.76
C THR A 50 -6.85 3.57 -12.37
N GLY A 51 -7.75 2.73 -12.91
CA GLY A 51 -9.18 2.77 -12.56
C GLY A 51 -9.43 2.51 -11.07
N SER A 52 -8.85 1.44 -10.51
CA SER A 52 -8.95 1.17 -9.07
C SER A 52 -8.25 2.22 -8.21
N THR A 53 -7.19 2.87 -8.70
CA THR A 53 -6.51 3.95 -7.98
C THR A 53 -7.46 5.09 -7.67
N LEU A 54 -8.14 5.62 -8.69
CA LEU A 54 -9.00 6.78 -8.54
C LEU A 54 -10.18 6.46 -7.60
N THR A 55 -10.88 5.35 -7.84
CA THR A 55 -12.00 4.95 -6.98
C THR A 55 -11.57 4.68 -5.54
N SER A 56 -10.41 4.04 -5.32
CA SER A 56 -9.92 3.79 -3.95
C SER A 56 -9.57 5.08 -3.22
N ILE A 57 -8.93 6.02 -3.92
CA ILE A 57 -8.58 7.33 -3.34
C ILE A 57 -9.84 8.11 -2.98
N ASP A 58 -10.88 8.09 -3.83
CA ASP A 58 -12.16 8.73 -3.53
C ASP A 58 -12.83 8.12 -2.28
N GLU A 59 -12.84 6.79 -2.14
CA GLU A 59 -13.41 6.12 -0.97
C GLU A 59 -12.62 6.39 0.32
N LEU A 60 -11.30 6.53 0.22
CA LEU A 60 -10.45 6.96 1.33
C LEU A 60 -10.70 8.43 1.70
N ALA A 61 -10.80 9.31 0.71
CA ALA A 61 -11.04 10.75 0.91
C ALA A 61 -12.39 11.02 1.60
N LYS A 62 -13.45 10.30 1.23
CA LYS A 62 -14.77 10.37 1.89
C LYS A 62 -14.71 10.06 3.39
N ARG A 63 -13.66 9.38 3.85
CA ARG A 63 -13.46 8.96 5.24
C ARG A 63 -12.38 9.78 5.97
N GLY A 64 -11.88 10.86 5.35
CA GLY A 64 -10.90 11.76 5.96
C GLY A 64 -9.45 11.30 5.81
N TYR A 65 -9.16 10.42 4.86
CA TYR A 65 -7.80 9.98 4.54
C TYR A 65 -7.27 10.66 3.27
N PHE A 66 -5.98 10.95 3.24
CA PHE A 66 -5.30 11.52 2.08
C PHE A 66 -4.18 10.60 1.61
N ALA A 67 -4.28 10.10 0.37
CA ALA A 67 -3.23 9.30 -0.23
C ALA A 67 -2.03 10.19 -0.58
N VAL A 68 -0.94 10.08 0.18
CA VAL A 68 0.25 10.96 0.02
C VAL A 68 1.08 10.62 -1.21
N ASN A 69 0.78 9.49 -1.86
CA ASN A 69 1.35 9.07 -3.12
C ASN A 69 0.27 8.39 -3.98
N THR A 70 0.50 8.39 -5.29
CA THR A 70 -0.17 7.49 -6.21
C THR A 70 0.84 6.46 -6.70
N THR A 71 0.48 5.19 -6.68
CA THR A 71 1.33 4.12 -7.22
C THR A 71 0.50 3.12 -7.96
N ASP A 72 0.88 2.88 -9.21
CA ASP A 72 0.25 1.92 -10.10
C ASP A 72 1.33 1.08 -10.78
N THR A 73 1.17 -0.24 -10.71
CA THR A 73 2.06 -1.18 -11.37
C THR A 73 1.32 -2.26 -12.13
N ALA A 74 1.88 -2.69 -13.26
CA ALA A 74 1.34 -3.78 -14.04
C ALA A 74 2.45 -4.75 -14.47
N LEU A 75 2.23 -6.06 -14.29
CA LEU A 75 3.12 -7.13 -14.74
C LEU A 75 4.56 -7.03 -14.20
N VAL A 76 4.71 -6.52 -12.98
CA VAL A 76 6.01 -6.31 -12.33
C VAL A 76 6.48 -7.54 -11.55
N PRO A 77 7.80 -7.82 -11.49
CA PRO A 77 8.34 -8.91 -10.70
C PRO A 77 8.29 -8.61 -9.19
N ALA A 78 8.30 -9.66 -8.36
CA ALA A 78 8.26 -9.54 -6.90
C ALA A 78 9.39 -8.67 -6.31
N SER A 79 10.57 -8.66 -6.95
CA SER A 79 11.70 -7.79 -6.58
C SER A 79 11.35 -6.30 -6.68
N LYS A 80 10.64 -5.89 -7.73
CA LYS A 80 10.20 -4.51 -7.95
C LYS A 80 9.12 -4.10 -6.95
N ILE A 81 8.15 -4.99 -6.70
CA ILE A 81 7.12 -4.80 -5.67
C ILE A 81 7.77 -4.62 -4.29
N TYR A 82 8.72 -5.49 -3.93
CA TYR A 82 9.46 -5.40 -2.67
C TYR A 82 10.12 -4.02 -2.50
N LYS A 83 10.84 -3.53 -3.52
CA LYS A 83 11.49 -2.21 -3.45
C LYS A 83 10.46 -1.08 -3.35
N LEU A 84 9.37 -1.13 -4.13
CA LEU A 84 8.29 -0.14 -4.10
C LEU A 84 7.55 -0.08 -2.76
N THR A 85 7.25 -1.23 -2.16
CA THR A 85 6.62 -1.27 -0.83
C THR A 85 7.49 -0.54 0.19
N LYS A 86 8.82 -0.70 0.14
CA LYS A 86 9.75 0.06 0.99
C LYS A 86 9.74 1.55 0.68
N VAL A 87 9.70 1.94 -0.60
CA VAL A 87 9.58 3.36 -1.00
C VAL A 87 8.33 4.00 -0.39
N ILE A 88 7.16 3.38 -0.55
CA ILE A 88 5.90 3.93 -0.03
C ILE A 88 5.91 4.01 1.51
N LEU A 89 6.42 2.96 2.17
CA LEU A 89 6.50 2.91 3.64
C LEU A 89 7.61 3.81 4.24
N SER A 90 8.51 4.35 3.42
CA SER A 90 9.55 5.29 3.87
C SER A 90 9.07 6.73 4.02
N GLN A 91 7.83 7.01 3.60
CA GLN A 91 7.21 8.32 3.74
C GLN A 91 6.98 8.62 5.24
N PRO A 92 7.56 9.71 5.79
CA PRO A 92 7.78 9.83 7.23
C PRO A 92 6.50 10.11 8.04
N HIS A 93 5.46 10.64 7.42
CA HIS A 93 4.27 11.13 8.11
C HIS A 93 3.04 10.24 7.87
N ILE A 94 3.15 9.10 7.19
CA ILE A 94 1.99 8.22 6.97
C ILE A 94 1.52 7.57 8.27
N GLU A 95 0.21 7.53 8.48
CA GLU A 95 -0.42 6.85 9.61
C GLU A 95 -1.11 5.55 9.19
N GLY A 96 -0.91 5.09 7.96
CA GLY A 96 -1.40 3.81 7.48
C GLY A 96 -0.98 3.51 6.04
N PHE A 97 -1.25 2.28 5.61
CA PHE A 97 -0.94 1.79 4.26
C PHE A 97 -2.10 1.00 3.67
N VAL A 98 -2.44 1.25 2.42
CA VAL A 98 -3.53 0.57 1.71
C VAL A 98 -3.03 0.05 0.37
N PHE A 99 -3.13 -1.28 0.20
CA PHE A 99 -2.97 -1.95 -1.09
C PHE A 99 -4.31 -2.44 -1.62
N ILE A 100 -4.63 -2.11 -2.88
CA ILE A 100 -5.84 -2.58 -3.57
C ILE A 100 -5.51 -2.93 -5.03
N SER A 101 -5.70 -4.18 -5.44
CA SER A 101 -5.69 -4.56 -6.87
C SER A 101 -7.10 -4.53 -7.47
N PRO A 102 -7.32 -4.16 -8.75
CA PRO A 102 -8.61 -4.36 -9.44
C PRO A 102 -8.78 -5.81 -9.88
N HIS A 103 -10.02 -6.24 -10.18
CA HIS A 103 -10.25 -7.50 -10.89
C HIS A 103 -9.47 -7.52 -12.21
N SER A 104 -8.40 -8.32 -12.25
CA SER A 104 -7.42 -8.28 -13.32
C SER A 104 -6.67 -9.59 -13.45
N SER A 105 -5.88 -9.74 -14.52
CA SER A 105 -4.97 -10.87 -14.75
C SER A 105 -3.60 -10.72 -14.06
N GLN A 106 -3.44 -9.74 -13.17
CA GLN A 106 -2.20 -9.53 -12.43
C GLN A 106 -1.84 -10.76 -11.57
N GLN A 107 -0.56 -11.11 -11.50
CA GLN A 107 -0.08 -12.24 -10.70
C GLN A 107 0.10 -11.83 -9.24
N LEU A 108 -0.98 -11.84 -8.46
CA LEU A 108 -1.00 -11.30 -7.10
C LEU A 108 -0.17 -12.08 -6.09
N LEU A 109 0.18 -13.34 -6.40
CA LEU A 109 1.15 -14.08 -5.60
C LEU A 109 2.54 -13.43 -5.61
N LEU A 110 2.95 -12.78 -6.71
CA LEU A 110 4.20 -12.01 -6.76
C LEU A 110 4.11 -10.76 -5.89
N TYR A 111 2.96 -10.09 -5.90
CA TYR A 111 2.69 -8.93 -5.05
C TYR A 111 2.80 -9.29 -3.58
N ALA A 112 2.13 -10.37 -3.17
CA ALA A 112 2.21 -10.86 -1.80
C ALA A 112 3.65 -11.20 -1.40
N ARG A 113 4.40 -11.92 -2.24
CA ARG A 113 5.82 -12.25 -1.96
C ARG A 113 6.68 -10.99 -1.75
N GLY A 114 6.53 -10.00 -2.63
CA GLY A 114 7.28 -8.74 -2.55
C GLY A 114 6.95 -7.97 -1.27
N MET A 115 5.67 -7.76 -0.98
CA MET A 115 5.19 -7.05 0.20
C MET A 115 5.57 -7.75 1.50
N ILE A 116 5.39 -9.07 1.59
CA ILE A 116 5.75 -9.86 2.78
C ILE A 116 7.25 -9.75 3.06
N LYS A 117 8.09 -9.83 2.02
CA LYS A 117 9.53 -9.62 2.18
C LYS A 117 9.84 -8.21 2.71
N ALA A 118 9.20 -7.18 2.17
CA ALA A 118 9.41 -5.80 2.61
C ALA A 118 9.01 -5.61 4.07
N LEU A 119 7.82 -6.09 4.45
CA LEU A 119 7.32 -6.00 5.82
C LEU A 119 8.24 -6.72 6.81
N LYS A 120 8.71 -7.93 6.48
CA LYS A 120 9.64 -8.67 7.35
C LYS A 120 10.97 -7.96 7.57
N GLU A 121 11.44 -7.21 6.58
CA GLU A 121 12.68 -6.46 6.67
C GLU A 121 12.50 -5.13 7.42
N LEU A 122 11.35 -4.48 7.27
CA LEU A 122 11.02 -3.23 7.95
C LEU A 122 10.60 -3.44 9.41
N TYR A 123 10.03 -4.61 9.74
CA TYR A 123 9.55 -4.96 11.07
C TYR A 123 10.14 -6.30 11.55
N PRO A 124 11.48 -6.43 11.67
CA PRO A 124 12.13 -7.69 12.00
C PRO A 124 11.73 -8.22 13.39
N GLU A 125 11.66 -7.32 14.39
CA GLU A 125 11.35 -7.65 15.78
C GLU A 125 9.96 -8.27 15.98
N THR A 126 9.03 -7.98 15.08
CA THR A 126 7.66 -8.49 15.13
C THR A 126 7.38 -9.57 14.07
N GLY A 127 8.43 -10.02 13.36
CA GLY A 127 8.32 -10.98 12.27
C GLY A 127 7.57 -10.46 11.04
N GLY A 128 7.52 -9.15 10.84
CA GLY A 128 6.82 -8.48 9.74
C GLY A 128 5.47 -7.87 10.09
N LYS A 129 5.07 -7.87 11.37
CA LYS A 129 3.81 -7.25 11.80
C LYS A 129 4.00 -5.73 11.97
N PRO A 130 3.29 -4.89 11.20
CA PRO A 130 3.49 -3.45 11.24
C PRO A 130 2.98 -2.81 12.54
N ASN A 131 3.46 -1.60 12.82
CA ASN A 131 3.05 -0.75 13.93
C ASN A 131 2.01 0.33 13.55
N ILE A 132 1.64 0.41 12.27
CA ILE A 132 0.56 1.25 11.74
C ILE A 132 -0.50 0.38 11.06
N PRO A 133 -1.77 0.83 10.97
CA PRO A 133 -2.85 0.16 10.24
C PRO A 133 -2.48 -0.12 8.78
N MET A 134 -2.67 -1.37 8.34
CA MET A 134 -2.47 -1.75 6.94
C MET A 134 -3.60 -2.62 6.40
N VAL A 135 -4.08 -2.30 5.20
CA VAL A 135 -5.04 -3.13 4.44
C VAL A 135 -4.39 -3.65 3.17
N PHE A 136 -4.57 -4.94 2.89
CA PHE A 136 -4.16 -5.59 1.64
C PHE A 136 -5.38 -6.26 1.01
N CYS A 137 -5.92 -5.69 -0.07
CA CYS A 137 -7.05 -6.25 -0.81
C CYS A 137 -6.56 -6.89 -2.12
N PHE A 138 -6.78 -8.20 -2.23
CA PHE A 138 -6.40 -8.98 -3.40
C PHE A 138 -7.63 -9.36 -4.25
N ARG A 139 -7.60 -8.94 -5.52
CA ARG A 139 -8.56 -9.24 -6.60
C ARG A 139 -7.78 -9.51 -7.88
N GLY A 140 -7.76 -10.75 -8.36
CA GLY A 140 -7.07 -11.07 -9.62
C GLY A 140 -6.50 -12.49 -9.69
N GLY A 141 -5.45 -12.67 -10.49
CA GLY A 141 -4.78 -13.96 -10.62
C GLY A 141 -4.06 -14.35 -9.33
N TRP A 142 -4.28 -15.59 -8.88
CA TRP A 142 -3.70 -16.15 -7.64
C TRP A 142 -3.99 -15.33 -6.37
N ASP A 143 -5.15 -14.65 -6.32
CA ASP A 143 -5.53 -13.83 -5.16
C ASP A 143 -5.75 -14.64 -3.89
N LYS A 144 -6.34 -15.84 -3.99
CA LYS A 144 -6.56 -16.73 -2.86
C LYS A 144 -5.22 -17.16 -2.25
N GLU A 145 -4.26 -17.55 -3.08
CA GLU A 145 -2.91 -17.93 -2.68
C GLU A 145 -2.15 -16.75 -2.09
N ALA A 146 -2.35 -15.53 -2.61
CA ALA A 146 -1.79 -14.32 -2.02
C ALA A 146 -2.30 -14.10 -0.59
N VAL A 147 -3.61 -14.23 -0.37
CA VAL A 147 -4.24 -14.10 0.96
C VAL A 147 -3.73 -15.19 1.91
N GLU A 148 -3.67 -16.44 1.45
CA GLU A 148 -3.14 -17.58 2.21
C GLU A 148 -1.66 -17.39 2.56
N LEU A 149 -0.86 -16.78 1.68
CA LEU A 149 0.55 -16.53 1.91
C LEU A 149 0.77 -15.53 3.07
N PHE A 150 -0.04 -14.47 3.16
CA PHE A 150 0.00 -13.54 4.29
C PHE A 150 -0.34 -14.24 5.62
N LYS A 151 -1.33 -15.15 5.62
CA LYS A 151 -1.67 -15.98 6.78
C LYS A 151 -0.53 -16.91 7.17
N LYS A 152 0.03 -17.64 6.21
CA LYS A 152 1.16 -18.58 6.42
C LYS A 152 2.39 -17.90 7.01
N HIS A 153 2.63 -16.63 6.66
CA HIS A 153 3.75 -15.86 7.19
C HIS A 153 3.43 -15.08 8.47
N GLY A 154 2.23 -15.25 9.05
CA GLY A 154 1.81 -14.65 10.32
C GLY A 154 1.55 -13.14 10.26
N ILE A 155 1.60 -12.51 9.08
CA ILE A 155 1.36 -11.07 8.93
C ILE A 155 -0.12 -10.76 9.15
N ALA A 156 -1.01 -11.63 8.65
CA ALA A 156 -2.45 -11.50 8.83
C ALA A 156 -2.90 -11.65 10.31
N ASP A 157 -2.04 -12.15 11.19
CA ASP A 157 -2.31 -12.27 12.63
C ASP A 157 -2.08 -10.96 13.38
N SER A 158 -1.53 -9.93 12.73
CA SER A 158 -1.38 -8.61 13.34
C SER A 158 -2.76 -7.98 13.58
N PRO A 159 -3.03 -7.42 14.78
CA PRO A 159 -4.26 -6.68 15.02
C PRO A 159 -4.36 -5.38 14.20
N LEU A 160 -3.25 -4.96 13.57
CA LEU A 160 -3.13 -3.79 12.71
C LEU A 160 -3.10 -4.15 11.22
N VAL A 161 -3.42 -5.40 10.86
CA VAL A 161 -3.47 -5.82 9.46
C VAL A 161 -4.83 -6.42 9.13
N LYS A 162 -5.37 -6.03 7.97
CA LYS A 162 -6.48 -6.73 7.32
C LYS A 162 -6.06 -7.19 5.94
N VAL A 163 -6.21 -8.49 5.70
CA VAL A 163 -6.00 -9.10 4.39
C VAL A 163 -7.36 -9.51 3.85
N LEU A 164 -7.80 -8.83 2.80
CA LEU A 164 -9.13 -8.93 2.25
C LEU A 164 -9.09 -9.66 0.91
N TRP A 165 -10.10 -10.49 0.66
CA TRP A 165 -10.24 -11.25 -0.57
C TRP A 165 -11.47 -10.78 -1.32
N ARG A 166 -11.26 -10.23 -2.51
CA ARG A 166 -12.33 -9.86 -3.44
C ARG A 166 -13.44 -8.95 -2.92
N VAL A 167 -13.08 -8.02 -2.03
CA VAL A 167 -13.98 -6.94 -1.61
C VAL A 167 -13.84 -5.71 -2.53
N THR A 168 -14.86 -4.86 -2.52
CA THR A 168 -14.86 -3.57 -3.23
C THR A 168 -13.89 -2.57 -2.59
N GLU A 169 -13.58 -1.50 -3.33
CA GLU A 169 -12.81 -0.35 -2.85
C GLU A 169 -13.46 0.28 -1.60
N ALA A 170 -14.79 0.41 -1.61
CA ALA A 170 -15.54 0.99 -0.50
C ALA A 170 -15.46 0.14 0.77
N GLU A 171 -15.59 -1.19 0.64
CA GLU A 171 -15.43 -2.14 1.75
C GLU A 171 -13.98 -2.15 2.28
N ALA A 172 -12.98 -2.10 1.39
CA ALA A 172 -11.58 -2.02 1.79
C ALA A 172 -11.27 -0.72 2.56
N ALA A 173 -11.81 0.42 2.11
CA ALA A 173 -11.68 1.70 2.81
C ALA A 173 -12.42 1.70 4.15
N GLU A 174 -13.57 1.02 4.26
CA GLU A 174 -14.29 0.85 5.51
C GLU A 174 -13.50 0.01 6.53
N GLU A 175 -12.92 -1.11 6.10
CA GLU A 175 -12.07 -1.94 6.96
C GLU A 175 -10.81 -1.19 7.40
N PHE A 176 -10.22 -0.37 6.53
CA PHE A 176 -9.13 0.53 6.90
C PHE A 176 -9.58 1.53 7.98
N ASP A 177 -10.74 2.15 7.83
CA ASP A 177 -11.27 3.13 8.80
C ASP A 177 -11.48 2.50 10.19
N LYS A 178 -12.07 1.30 10.25
CA LYS A 178 -12.24 0.55 11.51
C LYS A 178 -10.89 0.28 12.17
N LEU A 179 -9.90 -0.15 11.38
CA LEU A 179 -8.56 -0.48 11.84
C LEU A 179 -7.83 0.76 12.38
N TYR A 180 -7.88 1.86 11.63
CA TYR A 180 -7.28 3.14 12.01
C TYR A 180 -7.88 3.71 13.29
N ARG A 181 -9.21 3.77 13.40
CA ARG A 181 -9.88 4.28 14.61
C ARG A 181 -9.49 3.50 15.86
N ARG A 182 -9.43 2.16 15.76
CA ARG A 182 -8.98 1.31 16.87
C ARG A 182 -7.52 1.57 17.24
N TRP A 183 -6.63 1.68 16.25
CA TRP A 183 -5.23 1.99 16.48
C TRP A 183 -5.06 3.35 17.16
N LYS A 184 -5.74 4.39 16.67
CA LYS A 184 -5.64 5.75 17.21
C LYS A 184 -6.14 5.87 18.66
N GLN A 185 -7.08 5.03 19.07
CA GLN A 185 -7.53 4.93 20.47
C GLN A 185 -6.45 4.37 21.41
N ASN A 186 -5.57 3.49 20.90
CA ASN A 186 -4.53 2.82 21.70
C ASN A 186 -3.20 3.56 21.74
N VAL A 187 -3.01 4.58 20.89
CA VAL A 187 -1.77 5.39 20.80
C VAL A 187 -1.92 6.77 21.48
N LYS A 188 -3.13 7.09 21.97
CA LYS A 188 -3.36 8.21 22.89
C LYS A 188 -3.00 7.81 24.31
#